data_AF-A0A846PH98-F1
#
_entry.id   AF-A0A846PH98-F1
#
_cell.length_a   1.000
_cell.length_b   1.000
_cell.length_c   1.000
_cell.angle_alpha   90.00
_cell.angle_beta   90.00
_cell.angle_gamma   90.00
#
_symmetry.space_group_name_H-M   'P 1'
#
loop_
_entity.id
_entity.type
_entity.pdbx_description
1 polymer ?
#
loop_
_entity_poly.entity_id
_entity_poly.type
_entity_poly.pdbx_seq_one_letter_code
_entity_poly.pdbx_strand_id
1 'polypeptide(L)'
;MIGEEDKRKKIHVEDAEEVKAILEVVSKEVPGLIKGIMGSVFSEQAGRDMGKAAGAFYKELKESGVPDEVAVKMTEDYMKVFTNLGSIVQKFGSGKKSSELGKEIESQIKKKLAEKGLHEDEE
;
A
#
# COMPACT_ATOMS: atom_id res chain seq x y z
N MET A 1 4.18 6.55 -48.47
CA MET A 1 4.16 5.22 -47.82
C MET A 1 4.43 5.45 -46.35
N ILE A 2 3.43 5.27 -45.48
CA ILE A 2 3.64 5.38 -44.02
C ILE A 2 4.60 4.26 -43.64
N GLY A 3 5.80 4.65 -43.20
CA GLY A 3 6.92 3.75 -42.95
C GLY A 3 6.56 2.72 -41.88
N GLU A 4 7.07 1.51 -42.06
CA GLU A 4 6.89 0.39 -41.14
C GLU A 4 7.28 0.75 -39.68
N GLU A 5 8.17 1.73 -39.51
CA GLU A 5 8.56 2.31 -38.22
C GLU A 5 7.45 3.08 -37.50
N ASP A 6 6.62 3.85 -38.22
CA ASP A 6 5.48 4.58 -37.62
C ASP A 6 4.41 3.61 -37.11
N LYS A 7 4.20 2.51 -37.82
CA LYS A 7 3.28 1.45 -37.39
C LYS A 7 3.77 0.74 -36.13
N ARG A 8 5.07 0.41 -36.02
CA ARG A 8 5.63 -0.20 -34.81
C ARG A 8 5.59 0.74 -33.61
N LYS A 9 5.88 2.03 -33.79
CA LYS A 9 5.75 3.03 -32.72
C LYS A 9 4.31 3.16 -32.24
N LYS A 10 3.33 3.20 -33.15
CA LYS A 10 1.91 3.26 -32.78
C LYS A 10 1.46 2.08 -31.92
N ILE A 11 1.83 0.86 -32.33
CA ILE A 11 1.49 -0.37 -31.59
C ILE A 11 2.12 -0.36 -30.19
N HIS A 12 3.39 0.04 -30.07
CA HIS A 12 4.06 0.13 -28.76
C HIS A 12 3.47 1.19 -27.83
N VAL A 13 2.95 2.30 -28.37
CA VAL A 13 2.29 3.35 -27.59
C VAL A 13 0.91 2.86 -27.10
N GLU A 14 0.14 2.20 -27.96
CA GLU A 14 -1.15 1.60 -27.60
C GLU A 14 -1.00 0.55 -26.47
N ASP A 15 -0.01 -0.35 -26.56
CA ASP A 15 0.29 -1.33 -25.51
C ASP A 15 0.65 -0.66 -24.16
N ALA A 16 1.40 0.43 -24.19
CA ALA A 16 1.80 1.16 -22.98
C ALA A 16 0.61 1.90 -22.34
N GLU A 17 -0.29 2.44 -23.15
CA GLU A 17 -1.51 3.09 -22.68
C GLU A 17 -2.48 2.10 -22.02
N GLU A 18 -2.60 0.88 -22.58
CA GLU A 18 -3.43 -0.18 -21.99
C GLU A 18 -2.89 -0.63 -20.63
N VAL A 19 -1.58 -0.85 -20.52
CA VAL A 19 -0.93 -1.17 -19.23
C VAL A 19 -1.09 -0.03 -18.23
N LYS A 20 -0.97 1.23 -18.66
CA LYS A 20 -1.21 2.40 -17.80
C LYS A 20 -2.64 2.42 -17.28
N ALA A 21 -3.64 2.15 -18.13
CA ALA A 21 -5.04 2.11 -17.73
C ALA A 21 -5.31 1.01 -16.68
N ILE A 22 -4.73 -0.19 -16.86
CA ILE A 22 -4.83 -1.28 -15.88
C ILE A 22 -4.19 -0.86 -14.55
N LEU A 23 -2.98 -0.31 -14.58
CA LEU A 23 -2.27 0.14 -13.37
C LEU A 23 -3.00 1.30 -12.67
N GLU A 24 -3.67 2.19 -13.42
CA GLU A 24 -4.52 3.23 -12.85
C GLU A 24 -5.72 2.66 -12.11
N VAL A 25 -6.39 1.63 -12.65
CA VAL A 25 -7.49 0.95 -11.94
C VAL A 25 -6.97 0.23 -10.69
N VAL A 26 -5.89 -0.54 -10.82
CA VAL A 26 -5.29 -1.28 -9.68
C VAL A 26 -4.86 -0.32 -8.57
N SER A 27 -4.24 0.80 -8.91
CA SER A 27 -3.79 1.80 -7.94
C SER A 27 -4.94 2.54 -7.25
N LYS A 28 -6.15 2.57 -7.84
CA LYS A 28 -7.36 3.13 -7.21
C LYS A 28 -8.06 2.11 -6.32
N GLU A 29 -8.29 0.91 -6.84
CA GLU A 29 -9.12 -0.11 -6.18
C GLU A 29 -8.40 -0.79 -5.01
N VAL A 30 -7.12 -1.14 -5.17
CA VAL A 30 -6.38 -1.88 -4.12
C VAL A 30 -6.27 -1.06 -2.82
N PRO A 31 -5.91 0.23 -2.83
CA PRO A 31 -5.92 1.03 -1.61
C PRO A 31 -7.30 1.23 -0.99
N GLY A 32 -8.35 1.30 -1.82
CA GLY A 32 -9.74 1.42 -1.37
C GLY A 32 -10.19 0.18 -0.58
N LEU A 33 -9.90 -1.01 -1.10
CA LEU A 33 -10.19 -2.28 -0.44
C LEU A 33 -9.45 -2.41 0.89
N ILE A 34 -8.16 -2.06 0.92
CA ILE A 34 -7.36 -2.05 2.16
C ILE A 34 -7.98 -1.10 3.20
N LYS A 35 -8.37 0.12 2.80
CA LYS A 35 -9.04 1.08 3.70
C LYS A 35 -10.37 0.55 4.24
N GLY A 36 -11.16 -0.13 3.41
CA GLY A 36 -12.44 -0.71 3.82
C GLY A 36 -12.30 -1.80 4.88
N ILE A 37 -11.39 -2.75 4.66
CA ILE A 37 -11.08 -3.81 5.65
C ILE A 37 -10.56 -3.16 6.95
N MET A 38 -9.72 -2.13 6.83
CA MET A 38 -9.16 -1.42 7.98
C MET A 38 -10.20 -0.64 8.77
N GLY A 39 -11.18 -0.01 8.12
CA GLY A 39 -12.30 0.62 8.82
C GLY A 39 -13.10 -0.39 9.65
N SER A 40 -13.21 -1.63 9.16
CA SER A 40 -13.87 -2.71 9.92
C SER A 40 -13.01 -3.20 11.10
N VAL A 41 -11.69 -3.35 10.91
CA VAL A 41 -10.75 -3.94 11.89
C VAL A 41 -10.22 -2.91 12.92
N PHE A 42 -10.17 -1.62 12.59
CA PHE A 42 -9.71 -0.53 13.47
C PHE A 42 -10.86 0.37 13.93
N SER A 43 -12.09 -0.14 13.89
CA SER A 43 -13.24 0.49 14.53
C SER A 43 -13.11 0.44 16.05
N GLU A 44 -13.81 1.33 16.75
CA GLU A 44 -13.90 1.30 18.22
C GLU A 44 -14.41 -0.07 18.73
N GLN A 45 -15.35 -0.66 18.00
CA GLN A 45 -15.87 -1.99 18.28
C GLN A 45 -14.80 -3.07 18.10
N ALA A 46 -14.06 -3.05 17.00
CA ALA A 46 -12.98 -4.00 16.77
C ALA A 46 -11.83 -3.83 17.78
N GLY A 47 -11.54 -2.61 18.22
CA GLY A 47 -10.60 -2.33 19.31
C GLY A 47 -11.06 -2.95 20.64
N ARG A 48 -12.36 -2.82 20.98
CA ARG A 48 -12.94 -3.46 22.17
C ARG A 48 -12.85 -4.98 22.10
N ASP A 49 -13.20 -5.57 20.95
CA ASP A 49 -13.21 -7.02 20.79
C ASP A 49 -11.79 -7.59 20.78
N MET A 50 -10.83 -6.87 20.19
CA MET A 50 -9.40 -7.20 20.26
C MET A 50 -8.88 -7.17 21.71
N GLY A 51 -9.23 -6.15 22.49
CA GLY A 51 -8.84 -6.06 23.90
C GLY A 51 -9.39 -7.21 24.75
N LYS A 52 -10.66 -7.61 24.51
CA LYS A 52 -11.26 -8.78 25.16
C LYS A 52 -10.52 -10.07 24.79
N ALA A 53 -10.19 -10.25 23.51
CA ALA A 53 -9.46 -11.43 23.04
C ALA A 53 -8.07 -11.53 23.68
N ALA A 54 -7.32 -10.43 23.71
CA ALA A 54 -6.00 -10.39 24.37
C ALA A 54 -6.10 -10.69 25.87
N GLY A 55 -7.08 -10.13 26.57
CA GLY A 55 -7.31 -10.39 27.99
C GLY A 55 -7.71 -11.85 28.28
N ALA A 56 -8.58 -12.44 27.45
CA ALA A 56 -8.96 -13.84 27.56
C ALA A 56 -7.76 -14.77 27.31
N PHE A 57 -6.96 -14.49 26.29
CA PHE A 57 -5.74 -15.23 25.98
C PHE A 57 -4.74 -15.21 27.14
N TYR A 58 -4.44 -14.02 27.68
CA TYR A 58 -3.59 -13.90 28.87
C TYR A 58 -4.13 -14.70 30.06
N LYS A 59 -5.44 -14.63 30.31
CA LYS A 59 -6.08 -15.35 31.41
C LYS A 59 -5.93 -16.87 31.26
N GLU A 60 -6.16 -17.43 30.07
CA GLU A 60 -5.96 -18.87 29.83
C GLU A 60 -4.49 -19.30 29.98
N LEU A 61 -3.54 -18.47 29.55
CA LEU A 61 -2.12 -18.75 29.77
C LEU A 61 -1.81 -18.84 31.27
N LYS A 62 -2.32 -17.91 32.06
CA LYS A 62 -2.18 -17.92 33.53
C LYS A 62 -2.82 -19.16 34.16
N GLU A 63 -4.04 -19.51 33.73
CA GLU A 63 -4.77 -20.67 34.24
C GLU A 63 -4.12 -22.01 33.88
N SER A 64 -3.45 -22.09 32.73
CA SER A 64 -2.65 -23.26 32.32
C SER A 64 -1.28 -23.36 32.98
N GLY A 65 -0.94 -22.42 33.88
CA GLY A 65 0.28 -22.44 34.67
C GLY A 65 1.47 -21.73 34.00
N VAL A 66 1.25 -20.96 32.93
CA VAL A 66 2.29 -20.13 32.33
C VAL A 66 2.69 -19.02 33.32
N PRO A 67 4.00 -18.82 33.58
CA PRO A 67 4.48 -17.73 34.42
C PRO A 67 3.99 -16.36 33.93
N ASP A 68 3.76 -15.45 34.87
CA ASP A 68 3.13 -14.15 34.57
C ASP A 68 3.83 -13.38 33.45
N GLU A 69 5.14 -13.21 33.58
CA GLU A 69 5.97 -12.48 32.62
C GLU A 69 5.94 -13.13 31.22
N VAL A 70 5.88 -14.45 31.16
CA VAL A 70 5.80 -15.21 29.90
C VAL A 70 4.42 -15.04 29.27
N ALA A 71 3.35 -15.08 30.08
CA ALA A 71 1.98 -14.87 29.61
C ALA A 71 1.77 -13.45 29.08
N VAL A 72 2.32 -12.43 29.76
CA VAL A 72 2.33 -11.04 29.29
C VAL A 72 3.04 -10.97 27.93
N LYS A 73 4.26 -11.50 27.83
CA LYS A 73 5.04 -11.47 26.59
C LYS A 73 4.34 -12.18 25.43
N MET A 74 3.77 -13.35 25.65
CA MET A 74 3.02 -14.08 24.61
C MET A 74 1.79 -13.31 24.14
N THR A 75 1.11 -12.62 25.06
CA THR A 75 -0.05 -11.77 24.72
C THR A 75 0.38 -10.52 23.95
N GLU A 76 1.48 -9.89 24.35
CA GLU A 76 2.08 -8.78 23.59
C GLU A 76 2.47 -9.22 22.17
N ASP A 77 3.12 -10.38 22.02
CA ASP A 77 3.53 -10.92 20.72
C ASP A 77 2.31 -11.26 19.84
N TYR A 78 1.23 -11.80 20.44
CA TYR A 78 -0.06 -11.97 19.76
C TYR A 78 -0.62 -10.64 19.25
N MET A 79 -0.61 -9.60 20.08
CA MET A 79 -1.08 -8.26 19.70
C MET A 79 -0.20 -7.56 18.66
N LYS A 80 1.11 -7.84 18.64
CA LYS A 80 2.04 -7.27 17.65
C LYS A 80 1.69 -7.63 16.21
N VAL A 81 1.06 -8.78 15.97
CA VAL A 81 0.60 -9.15 14.63
C VAL A 81 -0.37 -8.10 14.09
N PHE A 82 -1.30 -7.63 14.92
CA PHE A 82 -2.29 -6.62 14.56
C PHE A 82 -1.68 -5.22 14.39
N THR A 83 -0.75 -4.82 15.27
CA THR A 83 -0.08 -3.50 15.15
C THR A 83 0.87 -3.44 13.96
N ASN A 84 1.53 -4.56 13.62
CA ASN A 84 2.35 -4.67 12.41
C ASN A 84 1.51 -4.48 11.15
N LEU A 85 0.32 -5.12 11.07
CA LEU A 85 -0.63 -4.85 10.00
C LEU A 85 -1.04 -3.36 9.95
N GLY A 86 -1.34 -2.76 11.11
CA GLY A 86 -1.65 -1.34 11.20
C GLY A 86 -0.51 -0.44 10.68
N SER A 87 0.74 -0.79 10.96
CA SER A 87 1.92 -0.06 10.50
C SER A 87 2.14 -0.14 8.99
N ILE A 88 1.87 -1.29 8.39
CA ILE A 88 1.92 -1.50 6.94
C ILE A 88 0.86 -0.62 6.29
N VAL A 89 -0.37 -0.65 6.81
CA VAL A 89 -1.44 0.20 6.28
C VAL A 89 -1.15 1.68 6.49
N GLN A 90 -0.59 2.09 7.63
CA GLN A 90 -0.19 3.47 7.82
C GLN A 90 0.85 3.90 6.78
N LYS A 91 1.81 3.03 6.42
CA LYS A 91 2.79 3.30 5.35
C LYS A 91 2.14 3.43 3.97
N PHE A 92 1.10 2.65 3.68
CA PHE A 92 0.35 2.73 2.42
C PHE A 92 -0.72 3.83 2.38
N GLY A 93 -1.25 4.23 3.55
CA GLY A 93 -2.32 5.22 3.70
C GLY A 93 -1.85 6.64 4.02
N SER A 94 -0.61 6.82 4.50
CA SER A 94 -0.02 8.15 4.72
C SER A 94 0.39 8.78 3.39
N GLY A 95 -0.57 9.45 2.75
CA GLY A 95 -0.39 10.21 1.50
C GLY A 95 0.72 11.27 1.53
N LYS A 96 1.27 11.60 2.71
CA LYS A 96 2.40 12.53 2.86
C LYS A 96 3.70 12.01 2.25
N LYS A 97 3.96 10.69 2.29
CA LYS A 97 5.17 10.06 1.69
C LYS A 97 4.98 9.72 0.21
N SER A 98 3.75 9.38 -0.18
CA SER A 98 3.38 9.17 -1.59
C SER A 98 3.50 10.47 -2.39
N SER A 99 3.18 11.63 -1.79
CA SER A 99 3.40 12.94 -2.42
C SER A 99 4.87 13.28 -2.67
N GLU A 100 5.79 12.89 -1.77
CA GLU A 100 7.22 13.19 -1.96
C GLU A 100 7.83 12.26 -3.01
N LEU A 101 7.49 10.96 -2.97
CA LEU A 101 7.90 10.01 -4.00
C LEU A 101 7.33 10.36 -5.38
N GLY A 102 6.08 10.81 -5.46
CA GLY A 102 5.46 11.26 -6.71
C GLY A 102 6.19 12.45 -7.33
N LYS A 103 6.54 13.45 -6.51
CA LYS A 103 7.30 14.63 -6.94
C LYS A 103 8.72 14.27 -7.41
N GLU A 104 9.39 13.34 -6.72
CA GLU A 104 10.72 12.85 -7.10
C GLU A 104 10.69 12.10 -8.44
N ILE A 105 9.69 11.24 -8.65
CA ILE A 105 9.49 10.51 -9.90
C ILE A 105 9.19 11.46 -11.06
N GLU A 106 8.33 12.46 -10.85
CA GLU A 106 8.02 13.47 -11.88
C GLU A 106 9.25 14.28 -12.29
N SER A 107 10.09 14.67 -11.32
CA SER A 107 11.37 15.36 -11.55
C SER A 107 12.34 14.51 -12.39
N GLN A 108 12.47 13.22 -12.05
CA GLN A 108 13.32 12.27 -12.77
C GLN A 108 12.85 12.04 -14.22
N ILE A 109 11.53 11.96 -14.44
CA ILE A 109 10.94 11.80 -15.77
C ILE A 109 11.17 13.05 -16.62
N LYS A 110 10.88 14.25 -16.09
CA LYS A 110 11.13 15.53 -16.80
C LYS A 110 12.60 15.70 -17.16
N LYS A 111 13.52 15.35 -16.25
CA LYS A 111 14.96 15.41 -16.50
C LYS A 111 15.37 14.46 -17.63
N LYS A 112 14.88 13.22 -17.62
CA LYS A 112 15.17 12.24 -18.69
C LYS A 112 14.56 12.60 -20.04
N LEU A 113 13.40 13.26 -20.07
CA LEU A 113 12.79 13.75 -21.31
C LEU A 113 13.60 14.90 -21.91
N ALA A 114 14.03 15.84 -21.08
CA ALA A 114 14.91 16.94 -21.49
C ALA A 114 16.28 16.44 -21.99
N GLU A 115 16.88 15.45 -21.32
CA GLU A 115 18.14 14.83 -21.75
C GLU A 115 18.01 14.04 -23.07
N LYS A 116 16.82 13.57 -23.42
CA LYS A 116 16.56 12.82 -24.67
C LYS A 116 16.16 13.71 -25.85
N GLY A 117 16.08 15.03 -25.69
CA GLY A 117 15.81 15.96 -26.79
C GLY A 117 14.44 15.79 -27.46
N LEU A 118 13.47 15.17 -26.79
CA LEU A 118 12.08 15.14 -27.24
C LEU A 118 11.43 16.47 -26.86
N HIS A 119 11.62 17.48 -27.70
CA HIS A 119 10.71 18.61 -27.74
C HIS A 119 9.35 18.09 -28.21
N GLU A 120 8.32 18.24 -27.37
CA GLU A 120 6.97 18.38 -27.90
C GLU A 120 6.98 19.73 -28.62
N ASP A 121 7.04 19.69 -29.95
CA ASP A 121 6.78 20.84 -30.80
C ASP A 121 5.29 21.21 -30.61
N GLU A 122 5.02 22.11 -29.67
CA GLU A 122 3.81 22.93 -29.68
C GLU A 122 4.07 24.17 -30.55
N GLU A 123 3.37 24.19 -31.70
CA GLU A 123 3.19 25.24 -32.74
C GLU A 123 4.40 25.70 -33.58
#